data_AF-A0A7X3FL92-F1
#
_entry.id   AF-A0A7X3FL92-F1
#
_cell.length_a   1.000
_cell.length_b   1.000
_cell.length_c   1.000
_cell.angle_alpha   90.00
_cell.angle_beta   90.00
_cell.angle_gamma   90.00
#
_symmetry.space_group_name_H-M   'P 1'
#
loop_
_entity.id
_entity.type
_entity.pdbx_description
1 polymer ?
#
loop_
_entity_poly.entity_id
_entity_poly.type
_entity_poly.pdbx_seq_one_letter_code
_entity_poly.pdbx_strand_id
1 'polypeptide(L)'
;MSSDTKRILGTVQLIVEIGVVIGFIVGLIPFGFLWSGNWVVPLVFVSAVIGLITSNGTLLAALANIVMALLSYIPVLGYVTRIVGILISFFIMTRARRTSRY
;
A
#
# COMPACT_ATOMS: atom_id res chain seq x y z
N MET A 1 20.02 4.51 11.44
CA MET A 1 19.38 3.22 11.14
C MET A 1 20.38 2.36 10.38
N SER A 2 20.66 1.14 10.85
CA SER A 2 21.60 0.23 10.19
C SER A 2 21.06 -0.24 8.84
N SER A 3 21.95 -0.66 7.93
CA SER A 3 21.57 -1.16 6.60
C SER A 3 20.67 -2.38 6.70
N ASP A 4 20.93 -3.29 7.65
CA ASP A 4 20.09 -4.48 7.85
C ASP A 4 18.65 -4.13 8.27
N THR A 5 18.46 -3.14 9.15
CA THR A 5 17.12 -2.67 9.52
C THR A 5 16.39 -2.07 8.32
N LYS A 6 17.08 -1.27 7.49
CA LYS A 6 16.49 -0.73 6.24
C LYS A 6 16.06 -1.86 5.30
N ARG A 7 16.89 -2.88 5.17
CA ARG A 7 16.65 -4.04 4.31
C ARG A 7 15.43 -4.85 4.76
N ILE A 8 15.32 -5.10 6.07
CA ILE A 8 14.18 -5.81 6.67
C ILE A 8 12.91 -5.00 6.48
N LEU A 9 12.93 -3.70 6.80
CA LEU A 9 11.77 -2.82 6.62
C LEU A 9 11.33 -2.73 5.15
N GLY A 10 12.27 -2.70 4.20
CA GLY A 10 11.97 -2.75 2.78
C GLY A 10 11.28 -4.06 2.37
N THR A 11 11.71 -5.19 2.92
CA THR A 11 11.06 -6.50 2.70
C THR A 11 9.66 -6.55 3.30
N VAL A 12 9.50 -6.06 4.53
CA VAL A 12 8.19 -5.97 5.19
C VAL A 12 7.25 -5.07 4.40
N GLN A 13 7.72 -3.90 3.95
CA GLN A 13 6.92 -3.00 3.12
C GLN A 13 6.47 -3.68 1.83
N LEU A 14 7.33 -4.47 1.19
CA LEU A 14 6.98 -5.23 0.00
C LEU A 14 5.86 -6.23 0.26
N ILE A 15 5.91 -6.97 1.36
CA ILE A 15 4.85 -7.91 1.77
C ILE A 15 3.54 -7.17 2.05
N VAL A 16 3.62 -6.04 2.76
CA VAL A 16 2.46 -5.17 3.03
C VAL A 16 1.81 -4.71 1.73
N GLU A 17 2.60 -4.23 0.77
CA GLU A 17 2.08 -3.78 -0.53
C GLU A 17 1.43 -4.94 -1.32
N ILE A 18 1.97 -6.17 -1.22
CA ILE A 18 1.34 -7.33 -1.87
C ILE A 18 -0.05 -7.56 -1.29
N GLY A 19 -0.17 -7.50 0.04
CA GLY A 19 -1.47 -7.52 0.71
C GLY A 19 -2.40 -6.44 0.15
N VAL A 20 -1.97 -5.18 0.17
CA VAL A 20 -2.76 -4.03 -0.33
C VAL A 20 -3.26 -4.27 -1.76
N VAL A 21 -2.40 -4.73 -2.67
CA VAL A 21 -2.79 -5.06 -4.06
C VAL A 21 -3.87 -6.14 -4.10
N ILE A 22 -3.68 -7.25 -3.36
CA ILE A 22 -4.69 -8.31 -3.29
C ILE A 22 -6.02 -7.75 -2.78
N GLY A 23 -5.99 -6.87 -1.78
CA GLY A 23 -7.19 -6.33 -1.16
C GLY A 23 -7.94 -5.37 -2.06
N PHE A 24 -7.23 -4.55 -2.84
CA PHE A 24 -7.85 -3.73 -3.88
C PHE A 24 -8.42 -4.57 -5.02
N ILE A 25 -7.76 -5.66 -5.43
CA ILE A 25 -8.28 -6.60 -6.44
C ILE A 25 -9.57 -7.27 -5.94
N VAL A 26 -9.58 -7.77 -4.69
CA VAL A 26 -10.80 -8.29 -4.06
C VAL A 26 -11.87 -7.21 -3.98
N GLY A 27 -11.47 -5.97 -3.74
CA GLY A 27 -12.36 -4.81 -3.75
C GLY A 27 -13.03 -4.52 -5.09
N LEU A 28 -12.53 -5.03 -6.22
CA LEU A 28 -13.20 -4.90 -7.52
C LEU A 28 -14.42 -5.82 -7.64
N ILE A 29 -14.56 -6.80 -6.76
CA ILE A 29 -15.79 -7.57 -6.64
C ILE A 29 -16.82 -6.68 -5.92
N PRO A 30 -18.08 -6.59 -6.40
CA PRO A 30 -19.14 -5.87 -5.68
C PRO A 30 -19.18 -6.29 -4.20
N PHE A 31 -19.19 -5.32 -3.29
CA PHE A 31 -19.11 -5.49 -1.83
C PHE A 31 -17.82 -6.14 -1.28
N GLY A 32 -16.91 -6.62 -2.13
CA GLY A 32 -15.63 -7.21 -1.71
C GLY A 32 -14.77 -6.24 -0.89
N PHE A 33 -14.88 -4.93 -1.16
CA PHE A 33 -14.14 -3.92 -0.42
C PHE A 33 -14.65 -3.69 1.01
N LEU A 34 -15.91 -4.01 1.32
CA LEU A 34 -16.40 -3.93 2.71
C LEU A 34 -15.68 -4.93 3.61
N TRP A 35 -15.28 -6.06 3.03
CA TRP A 35 -14.47 -7.05 3.71
C TRP A 35 -12.98 -6.71 3.62
N SER A 36 -12.46 -6.46 2.41
CA SER A 36 -11.02 -6.24 2.24
C SER A 36 -10.52 -4.92 2.83
N GLY A 37 -11.37 -3.89 2.91
CA GLY A 37 -11.06 -2.61 3.52
C GLY A 37 -10.62 -2.70 4.98
N ASN A 38 -11.14 -3.68 5.73
CA ASN A 38 -10.79 -3.89 7.15
C ASN A 38 -9.31 -4.17 7.37
N TRP A 39 -8.63 -4.70 6.36
CA TRP A 39 -7.20 -4.98 6.41
C TRP A 39 -6.39 -4.14 5.42
N VAL A 40 -6.96 -3.73 4.27
CA VAL A 40 -6.30 -2.80 3.34
C VAL A 40 -6.00 -1.46 4.00
N VAL A 41 -6.98 -0.88 4.72
CA VAL A 41 -6.82 0.44 5.35
C VAL A 41 -5.68 0.43 6.38
N PRO A 42 -5.62 -0.51 7.36
CA PRO A 42 -4.46 -0.62 8.24
C PRO A 42 -3.13 -0.82 7.50
N LEU A 43 -3.10 -1.66 6.45
CA LEU A 43 -1.87 -1.94 5.71
C LEU A 43 -1.31 -0.72 4.98
N VAL A 44 -2.15 0.13 4.38
CA VAL A 44 -1.68 1.37 3.74
C VAL A 44 -1.11 2.36 4.77
N PHE A 45 -1.63 2.38 6.01
CA PHE A 45 -1.01 3.13 7.12
C PHE A 45 0.34 2.55 7.53
N VAL A 46 0.44 1.22 7.66
CA VAL A 46 1.72 0.56 7.95
C VAL A 46 2.76 0.90 6.88
N SER A 47 2.38 0.87 5.59
CA SER A 47 3.28 1.27 4.51
C SER A 47 3.73 2.73 4.61
N ALA A 48 2.82 3.65 4.96
CA ALA A 48 3.17 5.06 5.16
C ALA A 48 4.17 5.25 6.30
N VAL A 49 3.97 4.56 7.43
CA VAL A 49 4.90 4.58 8.57
C VAL A 49 6.27 4.04 8.17
N ILE A 50 6.31 2.91 7.45
CA ILE A 50 7.59 2.37 6.96
C ILE A 50 8.25 3.36 5.98
N GLY A 51 7.49 3.95 5.06
CA GLY A 51 8.00 4.95 4.12
C GLY A 51 8.59 6.19 4.81
N LEU A 52 7.97 6.64 5.91
CA LEU A 52 8.46 7.73 6.75
C LEU A 52 9.79 7.35 7.42
N ILE A 53 9.83 6.23 8.13
CA ILE A 53 11.01 5.79 8.91
C ILE A 53 12.20 5.49 7.99
N THR A 54 11.93 4.84 6.86
CA THR A 54 12.98 4.39 5.94
C THR A 54 13.44 5.49 4.98
N SER A 55 12.65 6.57 4.84
CA SER A 55 12.90 7.69 3.91
C SER A 55 13.23 7.23 2.48
N ASN A 56 12.57 6.16 2.01
CA ASN A 56 12.82 5.53 0.71
C ASN A 56 12.02 6.16 -0.45
N GLY A 57 11.41 7.34 -0.21
CA GLY A 57 10.62 8.08 -1.20
C GLY A 57 9.22 7.53 -1.45
N THR A 58 8.73 6.61 -0.60
CA THR A 58 7.38 6.02 -0.75
C THR A 58 6.30 6.73 0.04
N LEU A 59 6.66 7.59 1.00
CA LEU A 59 5.73 8.23 1.94
C LEU A 59 4.56 8.92 1.22
N LEU A 60 4.83 9.81 0.27
CA LEU A 60 3.78 10.55 -0.45
C LEU A 60 2.83 9.62 -1.21
N ALA A 61 3.38 8.56 -1.83
CA ALA A 61 2.60 7.55 -2.51
C ALA A 61 1.73 6.77 -1.52
N ALA A 62 2.26 6.38 -0.36
CA ALA A 62 1.51 5.70 0.69
C ALA A 62 0.40 6.58 1.27
N LEU A 63 0.64 7.87 1.46
CA LEU A 63 -0.38 8.85 1.87
C LEU A 63 -1.50 8.97 0.81
N ALA A 64 -1.15 9.02 -0.47
CA ALA A 64 -2.14 8.98 -1.54
C ALA A 64 -2.94 7.66 -1.50
N ASN A 65 -2.29 6.53 -1.20
CA ASN A 65 -2.94 5.22 -1.10
C ASN A 65 -3.92 5.15 0.09
N ILE A 66 -3.63 5.83 1.20
CA ILE A 66 -4.59 6.00 2.32
C ILE A 66 -5.85 6.71 1.82
N VAL A 67 -5.70 7.81 1.09
CA VAL A 67 -6.85 8.53 0.52
C VAL A 67 -7.63 7.63 -0.45
N MET A 68 -6.94 6.89 -1.32
CA MET A 68 -7.58 5.94 -2.24
C MET A 68 -8.34 4.84 -1.49
N ALA A 69 -7.78 4.29 -0.42
CA ALA A 69 -8.43 3.26 0.39
C ALA A 69 -9.69 3.79 1.10
N LEU A 70 -9.66 5.02 1.62
CA LEU A 70 -10.83 5.63 2.26
C LEU A 70 -11.94 5.96 1.24
N LEU A 71 -11.58 6.51 0.08
CA LEU A 71 -12.55 6.78 -0.98
C LEU A 71 -13.13 5.49 -1.60
N SER A 72 -12.44 4.36 -1.43
CA SER A 72 -12.89 3.06 -1.94
C SER A 72 -14.12 2.50 -1.22
N TYR A 73 -14.56 3.08 -0.11
CA TYR A 73 -15.85 2.76 0.50
C TYR A 73 -17.05 3.32 -0.30
N ILE A 74 -16.82 4.29 -1.18
CA ILE A 74 -17.86 4.81 -2.07
C ILE A 74 -18.09 3.79 -3.20
N PRO A 75 -19.32 3.29 -3.44
CA PRO A 75 -19.55 2.19 -4.37
C PRO A 75 -19.06 2.46 -5.81
N VAL A 76 -19.47 3.58 -6.41
CA VAL A 76 -19.19 3.90 -7.82
C VAL A 76 -17.75 4.43 -7.99
N LEU A 77 -17.37 5.43 -7.19
CA LEU A 77 -16.00 5.98 -7.22
C LEU A 77 -14.94 4.95 -6.80
N GLY A 78 -15.35 3.98 -5.98
CA GLY A 78 -14.45 3.00 -5.39
C GLY A 78 -13.74 2.14 -6.41
N TYR A 79 -14.36 1.82 -7.54
CA TYR A 79 -13.70 1.07 -8.61
C TYR A 79 -12.47 1.82 -9.14
N VAL A 80 -12.61 3.11 -9.39
CA VAL A 80 -11.53 3.96 -9.89
C VAL A 80 -10.42 4.07 -8.85
N THR A 81 -10.78 4.34 -7.59
CA THR A 81 -9.79 4.51 -6.52
C THR A 81 -9.05 3.21 -6.21
N ARG A 82 -9.69 2.04 -6.33
CA ARG A 82 -9.02 0.73 -6.19
C ARG A 82 -8.01 0.48 -7.29
N ILE A 83 -8.36 0.79 -8.55
CA ILE A 83 -7.43 0.66 -9.69
C ILE A 83 -6.23 1.60 -9.50
N VAL A 84 -6.48 2.86 -9.15
CA VAL A 84 -5.40 3.83 -8.86
C VAL A 84 -4.55 3.36 -7.67
N GLY A 85 -5.18 2.84 -6.62
CA GLY A 85 -4.48 2.29 -5.45
C GLY A 85 -3.56 1.11 -5.81
N ILE A 86 -3.98 0.23 -6.71
CA ILE A 86 -3.13 -0.85 -7.24
C ILE A 86 -1.89 -0.28 -7.95
N LEU A 87 -2.08 0.73 -8.81
CA LEU A 87 -0.96 1.38 -9.53
C LEU A 87 0.02 2.07 -8.57
N ILE A 88 -0.48 2.76 -7.56
CA ILE A 88 0.32 3.37 -6.50
C ILE A 88 1.11 2.30 -5.75
N SER A 89 0.47 1.18 -5.40
CA SER A 89 1.10 0.07 -4.67
C SER A 89 2.23 -0.55 -5.50
N PHE A 90 2.06 -0.71 -6.81
CA PHE A 90 3.15 -1.13 -7.70
C PHE A 90 4.33 -0.15 -7.68
N PHE A 91 4.08 1.16 -7.72
CA PHE A 91 5.14 2.16 -7.58
C PHE A 91 5.89 2.00 -6.25
N ILE A 92 5.17 1.84 -5.14
CA ILE A 92 5.78 1.63 -3.81
C ILE A 92 6.63 0.36 -3.80
N MET A 93 6.13 -0.76 -4.35
CA MET A 93 6.88 -2.01 -4.46
C MET A 93 8.21 -1.84 -5.19
N THR A 94 8.26 -1.07 -6.29
CA THR A 94 9.53 -0.85 -7.02
C THR A 94 10.58 -0.15 -6.17
N ARG A 95 10.16 0.78 -5.29
CA ARG A 95 11.04 1.51 -4.37
C ARG A 95 11.45 0.64 -3.19
N ALA A 96 10.49 -0.05 -2.58
CA ALA A 96 10.74 -0.98 -1.47
C ALA A 96 11.73 -2.09 -1.87
N ARG A 97 11.61 -2.65 -3.09
CA ARG A 97 12.58 -3.63 -3.65
C ARG A 97 14.00 -3.11 -3.76
N ARG A 98 14.19 -1.81 -4.00
CA ARG A 98 15.54 -1.21 -4.02
C ARG A 98 16.08 -1.15 -2.61
N THR A 99 15.27 -0.73 -1.64
CA THR A 99 15.66 -0.68 -0.23
C THR A 99 15.91 -2.07 0.38
N SER A 100 15.27 -3.13 -0.11
CA SER A 100 15.49 -4.50 0.39
C SER A 100 16.76 -5.17 -0.18
N ARG A 101 17.46 -4.52 -1.12
CA ARG A 101 18.68 -5.07 -1.75
C ARG A 101 19.98 -4.46 -1.22
N TYR A 102 19.90 -3.30 -0.56
CA TYR A 102 21.03 -2.53 -0.04
C TYR A 102 20.85 -2.25 1.45
#